data_AF-A0A017SC92-F1
#
_entry.id   AF-A0A017SC92-F1
#
_cell.length_a   1.000
_cell.length_b   1.000
_cell.length_c   1.000
_cell.angle_alpha   90.00
_cell.angle_beta   90.00
_cell.angle_gamma   90.00
#
_symmetry.space_group_name_H-M   'P 1'
#
loop_
_entity.id
_entity.type
_entity.pdbx_description
1 polymer ?
#
loop_
_entity_poly.entity_id
_entity_poly.type
_entity_poly.pdbx_seq_one_letter_code
_entity_poly.pdbx_strand_id
1 'polypeptide(L)'
;MPSLHIYENASFPEAQGLIYDESEMALFRAKLSYQSTIDARMASKDPNLAAIAETQARILKRWEMLKHIDKEATDNGTLNPTIKGELKQLPWRYKELEKKATETGA
;
A
#
# COMPACT_ATOMS: atom_id res chain seq x y z
N MET A 1 5.99 4.31 -45.82
CA MET A 1 6.61 4.35 -44.47
C MET A 1 6.03 5.57 -43.76
N PRO A 2 5.01 5.45 -42.89
CA PRO A 2 4.54 6.60 -42.13
C PRO A 2 5.46 6.81 -40.91
N SER A 3 5.95 8.02 -40.78
CA SER A 3 6.80 8.48 -39.68
C SER A 3 6.04 8.45 -38.35
N LEU A 4 6.65 7.85 -37.33
CA LEU A 4 6.22 7.95 -35.93
C LEU A 4 6.33 9.41 -35.48
N HIS A 5 5.22 10.14 -35.58
CA HIS A 5 5.06 11.37 -34.82
C HIS A 5 4.99 10.99 -33.34
N ILE A 6 6.10 11.26 -32.67
CA ILE A 6 6.24 11.20 -31.22
C ILE A 6 5.10 12.04 -30.63
N TYR A 7 4.27 11.41 -29.81
CA TYR A 7 3.25 12.07 -29.00
C TYR A 7 3.96 12.91 -27.92
N GLU A 8 4.57 14.02 -28.31
CA GLU A 8 5.32 14.91 -27.42
C GLU A 8 4.43 15.79 -26.54
N ASN A 9 3.10 15.69 -26.67
CA ASN A 9 2.13 16.42 -25.85
C ASN A 9 0.89 15.58 -25.58
N ALA A 10 1.05 14.36 -25.04
CA ALA A 10 -0.03 13.75 -24.28
C ALA A 10 -0.15 14.50 -22.93
N SER A 11 -0.67 15.74 -22.98
CA SER A 11 -1.30 16.35 -21.80
C SER A 11 -2.51 15.49 -21.50
N PHE A 12 -2.28 14.40 -20.76
CA PHE A 12 -3.37 13.79 -20.04
C PHE A 12 -3.89 14.88 -19.13
N PRO A 13 -5.18 15.24 -19.18
CA PRO A 13 -5.76 16.00 -18.10
C PRO A 13 -5.58 15.12 -16.87
N GLU A 14 -4.55 15.39 -16.06
CA GLU A 14 -4.56 14.97 -14.67
C GLU A 14 -5.92 15.40 -14.17
N ALA A 15 -6.77 14.46 -13.76
CA ALA A 15 -8.17 14.72 -13.45
C ALA A 15 -8.24 15.80 -12.35
N GLN A 16 -8.35 17.06 -12.75
CA GLN A 16 -8.33 18.21 -11.86
C GLN A 16 -9.60 18.13 -11.01
N GLY A 17 -9.44 17.72 -9.75
CA GLY A 17 -10.53 17.57 -8.78
C GLY A 17 -10.76 16.17 -8.21
N LEU A 18 -9.94 15.17 -8.54
CA LEU A 18 -10.07 13.84 -7.92
C LEU A 18 -9.50 13.86 -6.49
N ILE A 19 -10.39 13.85 -5.49
CA ILE A 19 -10.01 13.71 -4.08
C ILE A 19 -9.98 12.21 -3.77
N TYR A 20 -8.78 11.68 -3.55
CA TYR A 20 -8.61 10.29 -3.14
C TYR A 20 -8.86 10.16 -1.64
N ASP A 21 -9.46 9.03 -1.23
CA ASP A 21 -9.46 8.63 0.18
C ASP A 21 -8.00 8.36 0.58
N GLU A 22 -7.48 9.17 1.50
CA GLU A 22 -6.09 9.07 1.97
C GLU A 22 -5.75 7.68 2.53
N SER A 23 -6.72 6.99 3.12
CA SER A 23 -6.52 5.65 3.64
C SER A 23 -6.45 4.60 2.53
N GLU A 24 -7.22 4.75 1.44
CA GLU A 24 -7.07 3.93 0.24
C GLU A 24 -5.73 4.18 -0.47
N MET A 25 -5.34 5.45 -0.59
CA MET A 25 -4.05 5.84 -1.15
C MET A 25 -2.88 5.28 -0.34
N ALA A 26 -2.98 5.29 1.00
CA ALA A 26 -1.96 4.70 1.87
C ALA A 26 -1.82 3.18 1.66
N LEU A 27 -2.93 2.45 1.56
CA LEU A 27 -2.91 1.01 1.27
C LEU A 27 -2.32 0.73 -0.11
N PHE A 28 -2.70 1.52 -1.12
CA PHE A 28 -2.17 1.41 -2.47
C PHE A 28 -0.64 1.59 -2.51
N ARG A 29 -0.14 2.66 -1.90
CA ARG A 29 1.32 2.93 -1.81
C ARG A 29 2.06 1.81 -1.07
N ALA A 30 1.47 1.28 0.00
CA ALA A 30 2.06 0.17 0.75
C ALA A 30 2.16 -1.11 -0.11
N LYS A 31 1.11 -1.44 -0.88
CA LYS A 31 1.15 -2.57 -1.83
C LYS A 31 2.21 -2.41 -2.90
N LEU A 32 2.31 -1.22 -3.50
CA LEU A 32 3.34 -0.92 -4.50
C LEU A 32 4.75 -1.10 -3.93
N SER A 33 4.99 -0.52 -2.74
CA SER A 33 6.26 -0.67 -2.03
C SER A 33 6.58 -2.13 -1.75
N TYR A 34 5.63 -2.91 -1.25
CA TYR A 34 5.80 -4.34 -1.00
C TYR A 34 6.16 -5.10 -2.27
N GLN A 35 5.38 -4.93 -3.34
CA GLN A 35 5.58 -5.63 -4.60
C GLN A 35 6.94 -5.30 -5.23
N SER A 36 7.41 -4.05 -5.07
CA SER A 36 8.72 -3.63 -5.60
C SER A 36 9.92 -4.19 -4.82
N THR A 37 9.73 -4.70 -3.60
CA THR A 37 10.83 -5.07 -2.70
C THR A 37 10.81 -6.52 -2.25
N ILE A 38 9.67 -7.22 -2.34
CA ILE A 38 9.49 -8.57 -1.82
C ILE A 38 10.49 -9.57 -2.40
N ASP A 39 10.68 -9.60 -3.73
CA ASP A 39 11.57 -10.57 -4.37
C ASP A 39 13.00 -10.40 -3.89
N ALA A 40 13.48 -9.15 -3.79
CA ALA A 40 14.81 -8.84 -3.30
C ALA A 40 14.97 -9.22 -1.81
N ARG A 41 13.95 -8.98 -0.97
CA ARG A 41 13.96 -9.31 0.46
C ARG A 41 13.96 -10.82 0.69
N MET A 42 13.16 -11.57 -0.07
CA MET A 42 13.10 -13.04 0.02
C MET A 42 14.32 -13.74 -0.57
N ALA A 43 14.92 -13.16 -1.61
CA ALA A 43 16.18 -13.65 -2.18
C ALA A 43 17.40 -13.29 -1.32
N SER A 44 17.26 -12.36 -0.37
CA SER A 44 18.33 -12.01 0.56
C SER A 44 18.65 -13.20 1.48
N LYS A 45 19.91 -13.32 1.89
CA LYS A 45 20.32 -14.29 2.93
C LYS A 45 20.06 -13.74 4.34
N ASP A 46 19.41 -12.59 4.47
CA ASP A 46 19.11 -11.97 5.77
C ASP A 46 17.73 -12.46 6.27
N PRO A 47 17.70 -13.28 7.34
CA PRO A 47 16.45 -13.76 7.91
C PRO A 47 15.56 -12.64 8.44
N ASN A 48 16.12 -11.48 8.81
CA ASN A 48 15.33 -10.33 9.26
C ASN A 48 14.54 -9.71 8.11
N LEU A 49 15.14 -9.57 6.93
CA LEU A 49 14.46 -9.01 5.76
C LEU A 49 13.32 -9.92 5.28
N ALA A 50 13.52 -11.24 5.29
CA ALA A 50 12.46 -12.20 5.00
C ALA A 50 11.31 -12.10 6.01
N ALA A 51 11.62 -12.07 7.32
CA ALA A 51 10.61 -11.95 8.37
C ALA A 51 9.84 -10.62 8.30
N ILE A 52 10.51 -9.52 7.98
CA ILE A 52 9.86 -8.22 7.74
C ILE A 52 8.88 -8.33 6.57
N ALA A 53 9.31 -8.91 5.46
CA ALA A 53 8.48 -9.03 4.26
C ALA A 53 7.24 -9.91 4.51
N GLU A 54 7.39 -11.03 5.23
CA GLU A 54 6.24 -11.85 5.66
C GLU A 54 5.28 -11.08 6.56
N THR A 55 5.80 -10.29 7.49
CA THR A 55 4.98 -9.49 8.41
C THR A 55 4.21 -8.40 7.65
N GLN A 56 4.87 -7.76 6.68
CA GLN A 56 4.25 -6.79 5.79
C GLN A 56 3.11 -7.41 4.97
N ALA A 57 3.29 -8.62 4.43
CA ALA A 57 2.23 -9.34 3.72
C ALA A 57 0.99 -9.57 4.60
N ARG A 58 1.20 -9.96 5.87
CA ARG A 58 0.11 -10.14 6.84
C ARG A 58 -0.61 -8.83 7.15
N ILE A 59 0.13 -7.72 7.29
CA ILE A 59 -0.44 -6.39 7.50
C ILE A 59 -1.31 -6.00 6.30
N LEU A 60 -0.81 -6.15 5.07
CA LEU A 60 -1.55 -5.81 3.85
C LEU A 60 -2.85 -6.62 3.75
N LYS A 61 -2.79 -7.94 3.95
CA LYS A 61 -3.98 -8.80 3.93
C LYS A 61 -5.01 -8.38 4.99
N ARG A 62 -4.57 -8.08 6.22
CA ARG A 62 -5.47 -7.63 7.28
C ARG A 62 -6.08 -6.26 6.94
N TRP A 63 -5.29 -5.36 6.35
CA TRP A 63 -5.73 -4.03 5.98
C TRP A 63 -6.82 -4.08 4.90
N GLU A 64 -6.63 -4.88 3.85
CA GLU A 64 -7.66 -5.12 2.83
C GLU A 64 -8.95 -5.68 3.42
N MET A 65 -8.83 -6.71 4.26
CA MET A 65 -9.97 -7.34 4.91
C MET A 65 -10.76 -6.34 5.77
N LEU A 66 -10.07 -5.54 6.59
CA LEU A 66 -10.72 -4.54 7.43
C LEU A 66 -11.36 -3.40 6.63
N LYS A 67 -10.75 -3.00 5.50
CA LYS A 67 -11.35 -2.04 4.57
C LYS A 67 -12.64 -2.59 3.95
N HIS A 68 -12.64 -3.87 3.57
CA HIS A 68 -13.85 -4.54 3.08
C HIS A 68 -14.96 -4.56 4.13
N ILE A 69 -14.63 -4.99 5.35
CA ILE A 69 -15.60 -5.05 6.46
C ILE A 69 -16.11 -3.65 6.84
N ASP A 70 -15.26 -2.62 6.87
CA ASP A 70 -15.67 -1.23 7.16
C ASP A 70 -16.62 -0.68 6.08
N LYS A 71 -16.37 -1.03 4.81
CA LYS A 71 -17.25 -0.68 3.70
C LYS A 71 -18.61 -1.37 3.82
N GLU A 72 -18.64 -2.68 4.02
CA GLU A 72 -19.89 -3.43 4.23
C GLU A 72 -20.67 -2.92 5.44
N ALA A 73 -19.98 -2.60 6.54
CA ALA A 73 -20.60 -2.05 7.74
C ALA A 73 -21.25 -0.69 7.42
N THR A 74 -20.52 0.19 6.72
CA THR A 74 -21.00 1.52 6.31
C THR A 74 -22.21 1.41 5.37
N ASP A 75 -22.16 0.52 4.38
CA ASP A 75 -23.25 0.28 3.42
C ASP A 75 -24.52 -0.25 4.14
N ASN A 76 -24.33 -1.03 5.21
CA ASN A 76 -25.42 -1.53 6.07
C ASN A 76 -25.84 -0.55 7.18
N GLY A 77 -25.31 0.67 7.21
CA GLY A 77 -25.65 1.70 8.21
C GLY A 77 -25.09 1.44 9.62
N THR A 78 -24.10 0.55 9.74
CA THR A 78 -23.46 0.19 11.01
C THR A 78 -22.04 0.77 11.10
N LEU A 79 -21.72 1.44 12.21
CA LEU A 79 -20.38 1.99 12.44
C LEU A 79 -19.62 1.12 13.44
N ASN A 80 -18.46 0.59 13.04
CA ASN A 80 -17.58 -0.17 13.92
C ASN A 80 -16.34 0.66 14.32
N PRO A 81 -16.34 1.31 15.50
CA PRO A 81 -15.23 2.17 15.93
C PRO A 81 -13.93 1.39 16.15
N THR A 82 -14.01 0.10 16.50
CA THR A 82 -12.86 -0.77 16.67
C THR A 82 -12.11 -0.97 15.35
N ILE A 83 -12.85 -1.23 14.26
CA ILE A 83 -12.28 -1.38 12.91
C ILE A 83 -11.59 -0.08 12.48
N LYS A 84 -12.22 1.08 12.70
CA LYS A 84 -11.61 2.38 12.40
C LYS A 84 -10.34 2.63 13.23
N GLY A 85 -10.32 2.19 14.48
CA GLY A 85 -9.13 2.25 15.34
C GLY A 85 -7.98 1.41 14.79
N GLU A 86 -8.26 0.17 14.37
CA GLU A 86 -7.26 -0.71 13.76
C GLU A 86 -6.74 -0.18 12.43
N LEU A 87 -7.64 0.28 11.54
CA LEU A 87 -7.28 0.83 10.23
C LEU A 87 -6.32 2.02 10.32
N LYS A 88 -6.43 2.85 11.38
CA LYS A 88 -5.50 3.97 11.61
C LYS A 88 -4.08 3.53 11.99
N GLN A 89 -3.91 2.33 12.55
CA GLN A 89 -2.61 1.84 13.01
C GLN A 89 -1.82 1.11 11.92
N LEU A 90 -2.50 0.45 10.99
CA LEU A 90 -1.85 -0.36 9.95
C LEU A 90 -0.86 0.42 9.05
N PRO A 91 -1.15 1.66 8.60
CA PRO A 91 -0.18 2.45 7.85
C PRO A 91 1.12 2.68 8.63
N TRP A 92 1.01 3.02 9.92
CA TRP A 92 2.17 3.28 10.77
C TRP A 92 2.98 2.00 10.98
N ARG A 93 2.32 0.88 11.32
CA ARG A 93 3.00 -0.42 11.50
C ARG A 93 3.75 -0.85 10.25
N TYR A 94 3.14 -0.67 9.07
CA TYR A 94 3.79 -0.98 7.80
C TYR A 94 5.02 -0.10 7.57
N LYS A 95 4.90 1.21 7.81
CA LYS A 95 5.99 2.18 7.62
C LYS A 95 7.17 1.93 8.57
N GLU A 96 6.92 1.53 9.81
CA GLU A 96 7.99 1.16 10.76
C GLU A 96 8.76 -0.08 10.30
N LEU A 97 8.07 -1.06 9.71
CA LEU A 97 8.73 -2.23 9.13
C LEU A 97 9.54 -1.87 7.89
N GLU A 98 9.02 -1.01 7.02
CA GLU A 98 9.79 -0.46 5.88
C GLU A 98 11.05 0.25 6.37
N LYS A 99 10.92 1.11 7.38
CA LYS A 99 12.05 1.85 7.95
C LYS A 99 13.12 0.88 8.45
N LYS A 100 12.74 -0.14 9.21
CA LYS A 100 13.66 -1.19 9.69
C LYS A 100 14.32 -1.94 8.55
N ALA A 101 13.59 -2.25 7.47
CA ALA A 101 14.18 -2.91 6.30
C ALA A 101 15.22 -2.04 5.58
N THR A 102 15.04 -0.71 5.61
CA THR A 102 15.97 0.24 4.98
C THR A 102 17.15 0.65 5.86
N GLU A 103 17.00 0.61 7.19
CA GLU A 103 18.06 0.93 8.15
C GLU A 103 19.18 -0.10 8.15
N THR A 104 18.89 -1.37 7.89
CA THR A 104 19.90 -2.45 7.81
C THR A 104 20.74 -2.39 6.52
N GLY A 105 20.42 -1.49 5.58
CA GLY A 105 21.08 -1.34 4.28
C GLY A 105 22.07 -0.17 4.17
N ALA A 106 22.39 0.52 5.27
CA ALA A 106 23.33 1.65 5.32
C ALA A 106 24.66 1.27 5.99
#